data_AF-A0AAW6S630-F1
#
_entry.id   AF-A0AAW6S630-F1
#
_cell.length_a   1.000
_cell.length_b   1.000
_cell.length_c   1.000
_cell.angle_alpha   90.00
_cell.angle_beta   90.00
_cell.angle_gamma   90.00
#
_symmetry.space_group_name_H-M   'P 1'
#
loop_
_entity.id
_entity.type
_entity.pdbx_description
1 polymer ?
#
loop_
_entity_poly.entity_id
_entity_poly.type
_entity_poly.pdbx_seq_one_letter_code
_entity_poly.pdbx_strand_id
1 'polypeptide(L)'
;MLTIEQLFSENSHYIIPIYQRNYAWGAPEIEQLIRDIADASEHRAEQKYFLGSLVVYVRDNTDSAHPGKVIYETIDGQQRHTTLSILLAYLTNVVHCNEQELSRLHLNLGFDSRPKSTKTLQNLFKPAEDFDPEEPSIRAAFTVIERYFENPTPPIDIPEFFQYLLKHVTILRVAVPKDTDLNHYFEIMNNRGEQLEKHEVLKANLMSVFNGLC
;
A
#
# COMPACT_ATOMS: atom_id res chain seq x y z
N MET A 1 13.16 6.25 -7.88
CA MET A 1 11.72 6.16 -8.19
C MET A 1 11.45 4.76 -8.71
N LEU A 2 10.31 4.18 -8.34
CA LEU A 2 9.84 2.87 -8.77
C LEU A 2 8.53 3.06 -9.53
N THR A 3 8.31 2.28 -10.60
CA THR A 3 6.95 2.10 -11.14
C THR A 3 6.11 1.25 -10.20
N ILE A 4 4.78 1.22 -10.38
CA ILE A 4 3.93 0.31 -9.61
C ILE A 4 4.29 -1.15 -9.89
N GLU A 5 4.61 -1.53 -11.14
CA GLU A 5 5.11 -2.87 -11.45
C GLU A 5 6.38 -3.21 -10.63
N GLN A 6 7.33 -2.29 -10.51
CA GLN A 6 8.55 -2.49 -9.73
C GLN A 6 8.27 -2.54 -8.22
N LEU A 7 7.33 -1.72 -7.73
CA LEU A 7 6.93 -1.67 -6.33
C LEU A 7 6.37 -3.03 -5.87
N PHE A 8 5.57 -3.69 -6.70
CA PHE A 8 4.91 -4.98 -6.42
C PHE A 8 5.68 -6.21 -6.92
N SER A 9 6.99 -6.07 -7.14
CA SER A 9 7.88 -7.17 -7.54
C SER A 9 8.21 -8.13 -6.38
N GLU A 10 8.56 -9.37 -6.72
CA GLU A 10 8.81 -10.46 -5.74
C GLU A 10 9.92 -10.19 -4.73
N ASN A 11 10.89 -9.33 -5.07
CA ASN A 11 12.13 -9.15 -4.32
C ASN A 11 11.98 -8.29 -3.05
N SER A 12 10.82 -7.64 -2.87
CA SER A 12 10.56 -6.77 -1.73
C SER A 12 9.30 -7.17 -1.01
N HIS A 13 9.31 -7.07 0.32
CA HIS A 13 8.13 -7.16 1.15
C HIS A 13 8.05 -5.92 2.04
N TYR A 14 6.85 -5.38 2.20
CA TYR A 14 6.58 -4.20 2.99
C TYR A 14 5.73 -4.57 4.18
N ILE A 15 6.09 -4.04 5.34
CA ILE A 15 5.37 -4.27 6.59
C ILE A 15 4.90 -2.93 7.12
N ILE A 16 3.62 -2.85 7.47
CA ILE A 16 3.05 -1.74 8.23
C ILE A 16 3.23 -2.10 9.72
N PRO A 17 4.09 -1.39 10.47
CA PRO A 17 4.39 -1.73 11.85
C PRO A 17 3.24 -1.37 12.79
N ILE A 18 3.24 -1.94 14.00
CA ILE A 18 2.14 -1.81 14.97
C ILE A 18 1.85 -0.37 15.41
N TYR A 19 2.88 0.50 15.41
CA TYR A 19 2.77 1.89 15.84
C TYR A 19 2.12 2.80 14.79
N GLN A 20 1.98 2.32 13.55
CA GLN A 20 1.23 3.02 12.53
C GLN A 20 -0.26 2.99 12.82
N ARG A 21 -1.03 3.92 12.25
CA ARG A 21 -2.49 3.92 12.35
C ARG A 21 -3.14 2.82 11.50
N ASN A 22 -4.42 2.55 11.74
CA ASN A 22 -5.20 1.65 10.88
C ASN A 22 -5.43 2.28 9.50
N TYR A 23 -5.79 1.44 8.51
CA TYR A 23 -6.25 1.95 7.22
C TYR A 23 -7.52 2.79 7.41
N ALA A 24 -7.53 3.99 6.84
CA ALA A 24 -8.52 5.03 7.14
C ALA A 24 -9.02 5.81 5.92
N TRP A 25 -8.44 5.61 4.73
CA TRP A 25 -8.92 6.25 3.51
C TRP A 25 -10.35 5.79 3.18
N GLY A 26 -11.23 6.77 2.94
CA GLY A 26 -12.61 6.57 2.55
C GLY A 26 -12.81 6.83 1.05
N ALA A 27 -14.08 6.98 0.66
CA ALA A 27 -14.43 7.25 -0.73
C ALA A 27 -13.72 8.48 -1.33
N PRO A 28 -13.65 9.65 -0.64
CA PRO A 28 -13.03 10.84 -1.23
C PRO A 28 -11.58 10.63 -1.65
N GLU A 29 -10.75 10.01 -0.80
CA GLU A 29 -9.32 9.80 -1.07
C GLU A 29 -9.10 8.71 -2.12
N ILE A 30 -9.86 7.61 -2.05
CA ILE A 30 -9.76 6.48 -2.97
C ILE A 30 -10.17 6.91 -4.38
N GLU A 31 -11.33 7.56 -4.52
CA GLU A 31 -11.80 8.00 -5.83
C GLU A 31 -10.91 9.10 -6.40
N GLN A 32 -10.37 9.99 -5.56
CA GLN A 32 -9.41 11.00 -6.03
C GLN A 32 -8.16 10.34 -6.59
N LEU A 33 -7.61 9.34 -5.92
CA LEU A 33 -6.47 8.57 -6.42
C LEU A 33 -6.76 7.98 -7.81
N ILE A 34 -7.92 7.35 -7.98
CA ILE A 34 -8.28 6.71 -9.26
C ILE A 34 -8.48 7.76 -10.35
N ARG A 35 -9.20 8.86 -10.05
CA ARG A 35 -9.41 9.98 -10.98
C ARG A 35 -8.08 10.58 -11.44
N ASP A 36 -7.17 10.88 -10.52
CA ASP A 36 -5.89 11.49 -10.88
C ASP A 36 -5.05 10.60 -11.81
N ILE A 37 -5.08 9.28 -11.58
CA ILE A 37 -4.38 8.31 -12.44
C ILE A 37 -5.07 8.20 -13.80
N ALA A 38 -6.40 8.19 -13.85
CA ALA A 38 -7.18 8.12 -15.09
C ALA A 38 -7.00 9.38 -15.94
N ASP A 39 -7.06 10.56 -15.32
CA ASP A 39 -6.82 11.83 -15.99
C ASP A 39 -5.39 11.89 -16.57
N ALA A 40 -4.41 11.38 -15.81
CA ALA A 40 -3.02 11.30 -16.25
C ALA A 40 -2.82 10.29 -17.39
N SER A 41 -3.54 9.15 -17.39
CA SER A 41 -3.48 8.21 -18.50
C SER A 41 -4.03 8.80 -19.79
N GLU A 42 -5.18 9.49 -19.73
CA GLU A 42 -5.85 10.03 -20.92
C GLU A 42 -5.09 11.22 -21.54
N HIS A 43 -4.57 12.12 -20.71
CA HIS A 43 -3.99 13.38 -21.18
C HIS A 43 -2.46 13.36 -21.29
N ARG A 44 -1.80 12.37 -20.66
CA ARG A 44 -0.34 12.32 -20.51
C ARG A 44 0.18 10.88 -20.57
N ALA A 45 -0.36 10.05 -21.44
CA ALA A 45 -0.02 8.62 -21.58
C ALA A 45 1.50 8.33 -21.60
N GLU A 46 2.30 9.20 -22.22
CA GLU A 46 3.77 9.02 -22.29
C GLU A 46 4.53 9.56 -21.07
N GLN A 47 3.91 10.40 -20.24
CA GLN A 47 4.55 11.01 -19.07
C GLN A 47 4.32 10.17 -17.82
N LYS A 48 5.30 10.20 -16.92
CA LYS A 48 5.18 9.55 -15.61
C LYS A 48 4.30 10.36 -14.68
N TYR A 49 3.35 9.71 -14.03
CA TYR A 49 2.59 10.30 -12.93
C TYR A 49 3.31 10.05 -11.61
N PHE A 50 3.57 11.09 -10.83
CA PHE A 50 4.24 10.97 -9.53
C PHE A 50 3.20 10.90 -8.41
N LEU A 51 3.06 9.72 -7.82
CA LEU A 51 2.09 9.47 -6.76
C LEU A 51 2.56 9.95 -5.37
N GLY A 52 3.87 10.22 -5.25
CA GLY A 52 4.52 10.72 -4.04
C GLY A 52 5.57 9.77 -3.47
N SER A 53 5.90 9.94 -2.19
CA SER A 53 6.94 9.17 -1.50
C SER A 53 6.38 7.99 -0.70
N LEU A 54 7.17 6.93 -0.63
CA LEU A 54 7.02 5.82 0.32
C LEU A 54 8.28 5.80 1.19
N VAL A 55 8.16 6.26 2.43
CA VAL A 55 9.31 6.33 3.35
C VAL A 55 9.38 5.02 4.10
N VAL A 56 10.55 4.39 4.07
CA VAL A 56 10.75 3.04 4.59
C VAL A 56 12.01 2.94 5.44
N TYR A 57 11.99 2.02 6.40
CA TYR A 57 13.18 1.51 7.08
C TYR A 57 13.48 0.10 6.57
N VAL A 58 14.75 -0.19 6.28
CA VAL A 58 15.16 -1.52 5.83
C VAL A 58 15.42 -2.37 7.06
N ARG A 59 14.55 -3.34 7.36
CA ARG A 59 14.79 -4.28 8.45
C ARG A 59 16.00 -5.16 8.12
N ASP A 60 16.73 -5.55 9.15
CA ASP A 60 17.80 -6.53 8.96
C ASP A 60 17.22 -7.87 8.49
N ASN A 61 17.99 -8.59 7.69
CA ASN A 61 17.56 -9.75 6.91
C ASN A 61 17.42 -11.01 7.80
N THR A 62 16.54 -10.93 8.79
CA THR A 62 16.29 -11.99 9.78
C THR A 62 14.84 -12.49 9.77
N ASP A 63 14.01 -12.02 8.83
CA ASP A 63 12.62 -12.45 8.74
C ASP A 63 12.51 -13.82 8.05
N SER A 64 12.25 -14.85 8.86
CA SER A 64 12.05 -16.22 8.40
C SER A 64 10.75 -16.41 7.61
N ALA A 65 9.78 -15.50 7.72
CA ALA A 65 8.52 -15.57 6.99
C ALA A 65 8.67 -15.20 5.50
N HIS A 66 9.72 -14.46 5.14
CA HIS A 66 9.94 -13.92 3.80
C HIS A 66 11.37 -14.17 3.30
N PRO A 67 11.80 -15.44 3.18
CA PRO A 67 13.18 -15.78 2.86
C PRO A 67 13.60 -15.22 1.50
N GLY A 68 14.77 -14.58 1.46
CA GLY A 68 15.35 -14.01 0.24
C GLY A 68 14.77 -12.66 -0.19
N LYS A 69 13.84 -12.07 0.58
CA LYS A 69 13.26 -10.76 0.29
C LYS A 69 13.85 -9.65 1.16
N VAL A 70 13.95 -8.45 0.61
CA VAL A 70 14.25 -7.26 1.41
C VAL A 70 12.98 -6.78 2.10
N ILE A 71 13.03 -6.65 3.42
CA ILE A 71 11.88 -6.25 4.24
C ILE A 71 11.95 -4.75 4.52
N TYR A 72 10.91 -4.04 4.07
CA TYR A 72 10.76 -2.61 4.22
C TYR A 72 9.65 -2.31 5.22
N GLU A 73 10.02 -1.78 6.38
CA GLU A 73 9.06 -1.24 7.33
C GLU A 73 8.57 0.13 6.86
N THR A 74 7.26 0.28 6.70
CA THR A 74 6.66 1.50 6.14
C THR A 74 6.48 2.55 7.24
N ILE A 75 7.14 3.69 7.07
CA ILE A 75 7.08 4.82 8.01
C ILE A 75 6.08 5.90 7.52
N ASP A 76 6.01 6.13 6.21
CA ASP A 76 5.01 7.00 5.58
C ASP A 76 4.60 6.47 4.20
N GLY A 77 3.40 6.84 3.77
CA GLY A 77 2.78 6.39 2.53
C GLY A 77 1.92 5.14 2.69
N GLN A 78 1.63 4.72 3.93
CA GLN A 78 0.90 3.48 4.21
C GLN A 78 -0.51 3.41 3.57
N GLN A 79 -1.23 4.54 3.57
CA GLN A 79 -2.62 4.57 3.10
C GLN A 79 -2.62 4.35 1.59
N ARG A 80 -1.82 5.15 0.87
CA ARG A 80 -1.57 4.99 -0.58
C ARG A 80 -1.13 3.57 -0.95
N HIS A 81 -0.15 3.02 -0.24
CA HIS A 81 0.36 1.68 -0.57
C HIS A 81 -0.69 0.59 -0.34
N THR A 82 -1.48 0.72 0.73
CA THR A 82 -2.61 -0.18 0.99
C THR A 82 -3.69 -0.03 -0.09
N THR A 83 -4.09 1.19 -0.45
CA THR A 83 -5.10 1.44 -1.49
C THR A 83 -4.64 0.92 -2.86
N LEU A 84 -3.37 1.10 -3.22
CA LEU A 84 -2.81 0.51 -4.45
C LEU A 84 -2.90 -1.02 -4.43
N SER A 85 -2.62 -1.64 -3.27
CA SER A 85 -2.74 -3.10 -3.11
C SER A 85 -4.18 -3.58 -3.33
N ILE A 86 -5.17 -2.85 -2.79
CA ILE A 86 -6.60 -3.14 -2.95
C ILE A 86 -7.06 -2.91 -4.40
N LEU A 87 -6.60 -1.81 -5.03
CA LEU A 87 -6.91 -1.49 -6.42
C LEU A 87 -6.37 -2.56 -7.38
N LEU A 88 -5.11 -2.99 -7.18
CA LEU A 88 -4.54 -4.07 -7.97
C LEU A 88 -5.30 -5.38 -7.77
N ALA A 89 -5.72 -5.70 -6.54
CA ALA A 89 -6.56 -6.87 -6.28
C ALA A 89 -7.87 -6.84 -7.06
N TYR A 90 -8.55 -5.68 -7.10
CA TYR A 90 -9.78 -5.49 -7.88
C TYR A 90 -9.55 -5.67 -9.39
N LEU A 91 -8.56 -4.97 -9.96
CA LEU A 91 -8.25 -5.03 -11.39
C LEU A 91 -7.80 -6.43 -11.83
N THR A 92 -7.15 -7.17 -10.93
CA THR A 92 -6.71 -8.56 -11.16
C THR A 92 -7.89 -9.54 -11.16
N ASN A 93 -8.74 -9.48 -10.14
CA ASN A 93 -9.72 -10.54 -9.88
C ASN A 93 -11.10 -10.29 -10.46
N VAL A 94 -11.47 -9.02 -10.67
CA VAL A 94 -12.82 -8.65 -11.16
C VAL A 94 -12.78 -8.31 -12.64
N VAL A 95 -11.78 -7.53 -13.07
CA VAL A 95 -11.67 -7.10 -14.47
C VAL A 95 -10.86 -8.08 -15.32
N HIS A 96 -10.10 -8.99 -14.70
CA HIS A 96 -9.23 -9.96 -15.36
C HIS A 96 -8.25 -9.30 -16.34
N CYS A 97 -7.69 -8.14 -15.97
CA CYS A 97 -6.77 -7.40 -16.81
C CYS A 97 -5.44 -8.17 -17.00
N ASN A 98 -5.24 -8.73 -18.19
CA ASN A 98 -3.97 -9.25 -18.72
C ASN A 98 -3.20 -10.24 -17.81
N GLU A 99 -3.56 -11.53 -17.89
CA GLU A 99 -2.96 -12.64 -17.12
C GLU A 99 -1.42 -12.68 -17.12
N GLN A 100 -0.76 -12.26 -18.19
CA GLN A 100 0.71 -12.26 -18.28
C GLN A 100 1.36 -11.20 -17.40
N GLU A 101 0.81 -9.98 -17.36
CA GLU A 101 1.31 -8.92 -16.48
C GLU A 101 0.97 -9.23 -15.01
N LEU A 102 -0.18 -9.87 -14.78
CA LEU A 102 -0.59 -10.35 -13.45
C LEU A 102 0.36 -11.36 -12.83
N SER A 103 0.95 -12.25 -13.65
CA SER A 103 1.93 -13.23 -13.15
C SER A 103 3.18 -12.63 -12.52
N ARG A 104 3.45 -11.34 -12.79
CA ARG A 104 4.60 -10.59 -12.27
C ARG A 104 4.28 -9.76 -11.02
N LEU A 105 3.00 -9.64 -10.67
CA LEU A 105 2.54 -8.86 -9.54
C LEU A 105 2.32 -9.76 -8.34
N HIS A 106 2.92 -9.36 -7.21
CA HIS A 106 2.80 -10.10 -5.97
C HIS A 106 2.30 -9.16 -4.89
N LEU A 107 1.24 -9.58 -4.19
CA LEU A 107 0.87 -8.92 -2.94
C LEU A 107 2.07 -9.01 -1.99
N ASN A 108 2.68 -7.87 -1.73
CA ASN A 108 3.91 -7.76 -0.97
C ASN A 108 3.75 -6.85 0.25
N LEU A 109 2.52 -6.63 0.70
CA LEU A 109 2.19 -5.83 1.87
C LEU A 109 1.63 -6.70 2.99
N GLY A 110 2.20 -6.57 4.18
CA GLY A 110 1.71 -7.18 5.41
C GLY A 110 1.59 -6.16 6.54
N PHE A 111 0.93 -6.55 7.63
CA PHE A 111 0.76 -5.73 8.83
C PHE A 111 1.23 -6.47 10.08
N ASP A 112 2.10 -5.83 10.86
CA ASP A 112 2.52 -6.35 12.16
C ASP A 112 1.36 -6.30 13.17
N SER A 113 1.19 -7.39 13.91
CA SER A 113 0.16 -7.54 14.95
C SER A 113 -1.28 -7.31 14.46
N ARG A 114 -1.52 -7.32 13.14
CA ARG A 114 -2.84 -7.19 12.50
C ARG A 114 -3.05 -8.31 11.48
N PRO A 115 -3.06 -9.58 11.92
CA PRO A 115 -3.21 -10.73 11.01
C PRO A 115 -4.50 -10.65 10.20
N LYS A 116 -5.56 -10.05 10.77
CA LYS A 116 -6.84 -9.81 10.11
C LYS A 116 -6.72 -8.93 8.86
N SER A 117 -5.97 -7.83 8.94
CA SER A 117 -5.72 -6.92 7.82
C SER A 117 -4.90 -7.60 6.72
N THR A 118 -3.83 -8.32 7.10
CA THR A 118 -3.01 -9.11 6.18
C THR A 118 -3.85 -10.16 5.45
N LYS A 119 -4.66 -10.93 6.19
CA LYS A 119 -5.51 -11.99 5.64
C LYS A 119 -6.59 -11.42 4.71
N THR A 120 -7.19 -10.28 5.08
CA THR A 120 -8.17 -9.61 4.22
C THR A 120 -7.54 -9.20 2.89
N LEU A 121 -6.35 -8.56 2.88
CA LEU A 121 -5.66 -8.24 1.62
C LEU A 121 -5.29 -9.48 0.81
N GLN A 122 -4.82 -10.54 1.47
CA GLN A 122 -4.52 -11.81 0.80
C GLN A 122 -5.75 -12.41 0.13
N ASN A 123 -6.88 -12.45 0.82
CA ASN A 123 -8.15 -12.94 0.28
C ASN A 123 -8.68 -12.06 -0.86
N LEU A 124 -8.46 -10.74 -0.80
CA LEU A 124 -8.81 -9.84 -1.91
C LEU A 124 -7.97 -10.13 -3.16
N PHE A 125 -6.68 -10.45 -3.00
CA PHE A 125 -5.76 -10.69 -4.11
C PHE A 125 -5.82 -12.12 -4.64
N LYS A 126 -6.07 -13.10 -3.78
CA LYS A 126 -6.30 -14.51 -4.11
C LYS A 126 -7.45 -15.02 -3.24
N PRO A 127 -8.70 -14.98 -3.75
CA PRO A 127 -9.86 -15.46 -3.00
C PRO A 127 -9.64 -16.90 -2.53
N ALA A 128 -9.69 -17.09 -1.21
CA ALA A 128 -9.70 -18.40 -0.58
C ALA A 128 -11.15 -18.76 -0.21
N GLU A 129 -11.45 -20.06 -0.09
CA GLU A 129 -12.78 -20.55 0.31
C GLU A 129 -13.09 -20.33 1.81
N ASP A 130 -12.11 -19.89 2.59
CA ASP A 130 -12.27 -19.69 4.03
C ASP A 130 -13.02 -18.37 4.36
N PHE A 131 -14.04 -18.50 5.21
CA PHE A 131 -14.83 -17.39 5.75
C PHE A 131 -14.17 -16.78 6.99
N ASP A 132 -13.00 -16.18 6.82
CA ASP A 132 -12.37 -15.45 7.91
C ASP A 132 -13.03 -14.10 8.20
N PRO A 133 -12.98 -13.64 9.47
CA PRO A 133 -13.36 -12.27 9.79
C PRO A 133 -12.52 -11.26 9.02
N GLU A 134 -13.17 -10.38 8.26
CA GLU A 134 -12.50 -9.39 7.41
C GLU A 134 -12.33 -8.03 8.08
N GLU A 135 -11.25 -7.34 7.76
CA GLU A 135 -10.98 -5.99 8.24
C GLU A 135 -11.95 -5.00 7.58
N PRO A 136 -12.90 -4.39 8.33
CA PRO A 136 -14.01 -3.65 7.73
C PRO A 136 -13.56 -2.44 6.89
N SER A 137 -12.49 -1.74 7.29
CA SER A 137 -12.00 -0.57 6.54
C SER A 137 -11.37 -0.96 5.21
N ILE A 138 -10.66 -2.09 5.14
CA ILE A 138 -10.11 -2.63 3.89
C ILE A 138 -11.22 -3.12 2.98
N ARG A 139 -12.21 -3.85 3.53
CA ARG A 139 -13.37 -4.31 2.74
C ARG A 139 -14.20 -3.13 2.22
N ALA A 140 -14.42 -2.11 3.04
CA ALA A 140 -15.12 -0.89 2.62
C ALA A 140 -14.40 -0.19 1.46
N ALA A 141 -13.08 -0.10 1.51
CA ALA A 141 -12.28 0.46 0.41
C ALA A 141 -12.39 -0.36 -0.87
N PHE A 142 -12.40 -1.70 -0.77
CA PHE A 142 -12.65 -2.55 -1.93
C PHE A 142 -14.02 -2.26 -2.55
N THR A 143 -15.07 -2.16 -1.73
CA THR A 143 -16.42 -1.82 -2.20
C THR A 143 -16.51 -0.43 -2.82
N VAL A 144 -15.74 0.55 -2.34
CA VAL A 144 -15.64 1.87 -2.98
C VAL A 144 -15.06 1.72 -4.39
N ILE A 145 -13.98 0.95 -4.55
CA ILE A 145 -13.33 0.72 -5.84
C ILE A 145 -14.30 0.00 -6.79
N GLU A 146 -15.00 -1.04 -6.32
CA GLU A 146 -16.01 -1.74 -7.11
C GLU A 146 -17.06 -0.77 -7.66
N ARG A 147 -17.67 0.03 -6.78
CA ARG A 147 -18.70 1.01 -7.16
C ARG A 147 -18.18 2.07 -8.13
N TYR A 148 -16.94 2.50 -7.96
CA TYR A 148 -16.34 3.50 -8.85
C TYR A 148 -16.22 2.97 -10.28
N PHE A 149 -15.80 1.72 -10.44
CA PHE A 149 -15.62 1.10 -11.76
C PHE A 149 -16.90 0.49 -12.37
N GLU A 150 -17.99 0.33 -11.60
CA GLU A 150 -19.31 -0.02 -12.15
C GLU A 150 -19.87 1.07 -13.07
N ASN A 151 -19.67 2.35 -12.72
CA ASN A 151 -20.15 3.50 -13.51
C ASN A 151 -19.12 4.65 -13.49
N PRO A 152 -17.94 4.47 -14.12
CA PRO A 152 -16.88 5.48 -14.08
C PRO A 152 -17.34 6.73 -14.81
N THR A 153 -17.17 7.89 -14.16
CA THR A 153 -17.49 9.20 -14.73
C THR A 153 -16.30 10.15 -14.49
N PRO A 154 -15.53 10.51 -15.54
CA PRO A 154 -15.67 10.13 -16.94
C PRO A 154 -15.42 8.63 -17.21
N PRO A 155 -15.85 8.09 -18.37
CA PRO A 155 -15.56 6.71 -18.75
C PRO A 155 -14.05 6.43 -18.75
N ILE A 156 -13.65 5.25 -18.25
CA ILE A 156 -12.25 4.84 -18.18
C ILE A 156 -12.04 3.63 -19.10
N ASP A 157 -11.08 3.71 -20.02
CA ASP A 157 -10.55 2.55 -20.72
C ASP A 157 -9.71 1.73 -19.73
N ILE A 158 -10.25 0.61 -19.24
CA ILE A 158 -9.60 -0.16 -18.17
C ILE A 158 -8.26 -0.78 -18.63
N PRO A 159 -8.14 -1.38 -19.82
CA PRO A 159 -6.85 -1.80 -20.35
C PRO A 159 -5.79 -0.69 -20.37
N GLU A 160 -6.13 0.49 -20.88
CA GLU A 160 -5.20 1.62 -20.95
C GLU A 160 -4.84 2.13 -19.55
N PHE A 161 -5.84 2.30 -18.68
CA PHE A 161 -5.64 2.68 -17.28
C PHE A 161 -4.72 1.72 -16.54
N PHE A 162 -4.94 0.41 -16.70
CA PHE A 162 -4.15 -0.62 -16.04
C PHE A 162 -2.69 -0.62 -16.53
N GLN A 163 -2.49 -0.50 -17.84
CA GLN A 163 -1.14 -0.40 -18.41
C GLN A 163 -0.42 0.86 -17.92
N TYR A 164 -1.11 1.99 -17.87
CA TYR A 164 -0.58 3.25 -17.37
C TYR A 164 -0.24 3.16 -15.87
N LEU A 165 -1.14 2.59 -15.07
CA LEU A 165 -0.94 2.33 -13.64
C LEU A 165 0.36 1.57 -13.40
N LEU A 166 0.60 0.48 -14.13
CA LEU A 166 1.77 -0.36 -13.90
C LEU A 166 3.08 0.28 -14.37
N LYS A 167 3.08 0.95 -15.53
CA LYS A 167 4.31 1.38 -16.23
C LYS A 167 4.66 2.85 -16.05
N HIS A 168 3.66 3.71 -15.83
CA HIS A 168 3.82 5.17 -15.84
C HIS A 168 3.54 5.83 -14.49
N VAL A 169 2.73 5.21 -13.62
CA VAL A 169 2.61 5.67 -12.24
C VAL A 169 3.87 5.29 -11.47
N THR A 170 4.46 6.28 -10.78
CA THR A 170 5.71 6.14 -10.05
C THR A 170 5.61 6.62 -8.62
N ILE A 171 6.36 5.95 -7.75
CA ILE A 171 6.51 6.27 -6.33
C ILE A 171 7.99 6.43 -5.98
N LEU A 172 8.32 7.39 -5.13
CA LEU A 172 9.69 7.57 -4.62
C LEU A 172 9.84 6.79 -3.31
N ARG A 173 10.43 5.59 -3.38
CA ARG A 173 10.84 4.86 -2.18
C ARG A 173 12.09 5.50 -1.57
N VAL A 174 11.96 6.04 -0.35
CA VAL A 174 13.05 6.68 0.41
C VAL A 174 13.38 5.80 1.60
N ALA A 175 14.57 5.21 1.61
CA ALA A 175 15.06 4.46 2.77
C ALA A 175 15.71 5.43 3.76
N VAL A 176 15.26 5.42 5.01
CA VAL A 176 15.94 6.18 6.08
C VAL A 176 17.23 5.45 6.51
N PRO A 177 18.26 6.19 6.98
CA PRO A 177 19.48 5.59 7.52
C PRO A 177 19.23 4.58 8.64
N LYS A 178 20.11 3.59 8.80
CA LYS A 178 19.97 2.54 9.84
C LYS A 178 20.03 3.07 11.28
N ASP A 179 20.72 4.18 11.48
CA ASP A 179 20.86 4.90 12.75
C ASP A 179 19.71 5.88 13.02
N THR A 180 18.67 5.89 12.17
CA THR A 180 17.49 6.74 12.37
C THR A 180 16.70 6.27 13.57
N ASP A 181 16.46 7.19 14.52
CA ASP A 181 15.41 7.00 15.53
C ASP A 181 14.05 7.04 14.83
N LEU A 182 13.50 5.85 14.56
CA LEU A 182 12.23 5.68 13.85
C LEU A 182 11.06 6.34 14.56
N ASN A 183 11.08 6.38 15.89
CA ASN A 183 10.02 7.01 16.67
C ASN A 183 10.07 8.52 16.52
N HIS A 184 11.24 9.11 16.72
CA HIS A 184 11.41 10.54 16.53
C HIS A 184 11.09 10.97 15.10
N TYR A 185 11.53 10.17 14.12
CA TYR A 185 11.23 10.42 12.71
C TYR A 185 9.73 10.31 12.41
N PHE A 186 9.04 9.32 12.97
CA PHE A 186 7.59 9.13 12.84
C PHE A 186 6.80 10.29 13.46
N GLU A 187 7.18 10.75 14.66
CA GLU A 187 6.56 11.90 15.32
C GLU A 187 6.72 13.18 14.48
N ILE A 188 7.93 13.44 13.95
CA ILE A 188 8.18 14.62 13.10
C ILE A 188 7.33 14.57 11.83
N MET A 189 7.26 13.41 11.18
CA MET A 189 6.61 13.28 9.89
C MET A 189 5.08 13.37 10.01
N ASN A 190 4.48 12.79 11.05
CA ASN A 190 3.04 12.90 11.27
C ASN A 190 2.60 14.26 11.82
N ASN A 191 3.45 14.96 12.58
CA ASN A 191 3.17 16.35 12.97
C ASN A 191 3.09 17.32 11.77
N ARG A 192 3.56 16.91 10.58
CA ARG A 192 3.42 17.67 9.31
C ARG A 192 2.19 17.27 8.49
N GLY A 193 1.50 16.19 8.87
CA GLY A 193 0.33 15.65 8.18
C GLY A 193 -0.92 15.65 9.06
N GLU A 194 -1.67 14.55 9.05
CA GLU A 194 -2.81 14.34 9.97
C GLU A 194 -2.29 14.03 11.37
N GLN A 195 -2.81 14.74 12.37
CA GLN A 195 -2.32 14.65 13.74
C GLN A 195 -2.62 13.28 14.36
N LEU A 196 -1.61 12.65 14.95
CA LEU A 196 -1.76 11.38 15.66
C LEU A 196 -2.67 11.52 16.87
N GLU A 197 -3.45 10.48 17.14
CA GLU A 197 -4.11 10.37 18.43
C GLU A 197 -3.07 10.11 19.53
N LYS A 198 -3.35 10.58 20.76
CA LYS A 198 -2.43 10.43 21.91
C LYS A 198 -2.04 8.96 22.16
N HIS A 199 -2.94 8.04 21.85
CA HIS A 199 -2.71 6.61 22.05
C HIS A 199 -1.76 5.99 21.01
N GLU A 200 -1.61 6.61 19.83
CA GLU A 200 -0.68 6.17 18.77
C GLU A 200 0.75 6.59 19.08
N VAL A 201 0.92 7.82 19.59
CA VAL A 201 2.21 8.32 20.12
C VAL A 201 2.71 7.43 21.26
N LEU A 202 1.81 7.05 22.18
CA LEU A 202 2.17 6.15 23.28
C LEU A 202 2.62 4.77 22.79
N LYS A 203 1.94 4.21 21.78
CA LYS A 203 2.32 2.93 21.17
C LYS A 203 3.70 3.01 20.52
N ALA A 204 3.97 4.05 19.72
CA ALA A 204 5.28 4.26 19.12
C ALA A 204 6.37 4.28 20.20
N ASN A 205 6.21 5.13 21.21
CA ASN A 205 7.16 5.24 22.32
C ASN A 205 7.41 3.91 23.04
N LEU A 206 6.34 3.16 23.37
CA LEU A 206 6.49 1.83 23.98
C LEU A 206 7.25 0.86 23.07
N MET A 207 7.00 0.86 21.76
CA MET A 207 7.71 -0.01 20.82
C MET A 207 9.22 0.28 20.75
N SER A 208 9.66 1.54 20.87
CA SER A 208 11.12 1.82 20.95
C SER A 208 11.77 1.21 22.18
N VAL A 209 11.08 1.23 23.32
CA VAL A 209 11.60 0.67 24.57
C VAL A 209 11.72 -0.85 24.46
N PHE A 210 10.76 -1.51 23.84
CA PHE A 210 10.81 -2.96 23.64
C PHE A 210 11.83 -3.40 22.59
N ASN A 211 12.07 -2.59 21.55
CA ASN A 211 13.08 -2.88 20.52
C ASN A 211 14.51 -2.48 20.94
N GLY A 212 14.67 -1.62 21.95
CA GLY A 212 15.95 -1.15 22.48
C GLY A 212 16.52 -1.93 23.67
N LEU A 213 15.95 -3.10 24.01
CA LEU A 213 16.49 -4.00 25.05
C LEU A 213 17.40 -5.07 24.42
N CYS A 214 18.64 -4.67 24.13
CA CYS A 214 19.90 -5.43 24.24
C CYS A 214 21.09 -4.50 23.98
#